data_AF-A0A4Q4XRA7-F1
#
_entry.id   AF-A0A4Q4XRA7-F1
#
_cell.length_a   1.000
_cell.length_b   1.000
_cell.length_c   1.000
_cell.angle_alpha   90.00
_cell.angle_beta   90.00
_cell.angle_gamma   90.00
#
_symmetry.space_group_name_H-M   'P 1'
#
loop_
_entity.id
_entity.type
_entity.pdbx_description
1 polymer ?
#
loop_
_entity_poly.entity_id
_entity_poly.type
_entity_poly.pdbx_seq_one_letter_code
_entity_poly.pdbx_strand_id
1 'polypeptide(L)'
;MNATNFDVCTIRPDGTDLQVLTSSGANDTHAVWTGDGDIAYLSGMYGFRHECALIDNTFQPYGQIIVMNADGSNKMMLINSMWEDSMPLYVPNEFLICWVATPKEEECDS
;
A
#
# COMPACT_ATOMS: atom_id res chain seq x y z
N MET A 1 -1.13 -18.41 7.07
CA MET A 1 -2.18 -18.11 6.09
C MET A 1 -3.52 -18.37 6.74
N ASN A 2 -4.24 -17.30 7.07
CA ASN A 2 -5.65 -17.41 7.45
C ASN A 2 -6.45 -17.52 6.16
N ALA A 3 -7.38 -18.46 6.04
CA ALA A 3 -8.00 -18.85 4.75
C ALA A 3 -8.86 -17.75 4.07
N THR A 4 -8.98 -16.58 4.69
CA THR A 4 -9.81 -15.45 4.26
C THR A 4 -9.02 -14.19 3.93
N ASN A 5 -7.69 -14.21 4.08
CA ASN A 5 -6.85 -13.02 3.97
C ASN A 5 -5.81 -13.17 2.85
N PHE A 6 -5.53 -12.06 2.15
CA PHE A 6 -4.44 -11.98 1.19
C PHE A 6 -3.13 -11.59 1.90
N ASP A 7 -2.06 -12.31 1.62
CA ASP A 7 -0.70 -12.03 2.09
C ASP A 7 0.19 -11.70 0.87
N VAL A 8 1.21 -10.85 1.06
CA VAL A 8 2.21 -10.56 0.01
C VAL A 8 3.32 -11.60 0.09
N CYS A 9 3.69 -12.16 -1.06
CA CYS A 9 4.74 -13.15 -1.18
C CYS A 9 5.66 -12.85 -2.37
N THR A 10 6.88 -13.38 -2.31
CA THR A 10 7.86 -13.34 -3.41
C THR A 10 8.22 -14.76 -3.80
N ILE A 11 8.49 -14.97 -5.07
CA ILE A 11 8.92 -16.26 -5.63
C ILE A 11 9.91 -15.98 -6.75
N ARG A 12 10.90 -16.86 -6.94
CA ARG A 12 11.81 -16.76 -8.07
C ARG A 12 11.08 -17.07 -9.39
N PRO A 13 11.54 -16.52 -10.53
CA PRO A 13 10.95 -16.81 -11.83
C PRO A 13 10.95 -18.29 -12.22
N ASP A 14 11.87 -19.07 -11.66
CA ASP A 14 11.95 -20.53 -11.85
C ASP A 14 10.96 -21.32 -10.97
N GLY A 15 10.12 -20.63 -10.19
CA GLY A 15 9.13 -21.21 -9.29
C GLY A 15 9.68 -21.68 -7.94
N THR A 16 10.96 -21.42 -7.65
CA THR A 16 11.58 -21.78 -6.37
C THR A 16 11.56 -20.61 -5.37
N ASP A 17 11.93 -20.89 -4.11
CA ASP A 17 12.14 -19.86 -3.08
C ASP A 17 10.91 -18.97 -2.81
N LEU A 18 9.74 -19.61 -2.67
CA LEU A 18 8.53 -18.92 -2.23
C LEU A 18 8.69 -18.44 -0.78
N GLN A 19 8.58 -17.13 -0.57
CA GLN A 19 8.64 -16.49 0.73
C GLN A 19 7.35 -15.69 0.97
N VAL A 20 6.73 -15.90 2.13
CA VAL A 20 5.58 -15.10 2.58
C VAL A 20 6.11 -13.95 3.40
N LEU A 21 5.89 -12.72 2.95
CA LEU A 21 6.48 -11.52 3.53
C LEU A 21 5.58 -10.82 4.55
N THR A 22 4.27 -11.09 4.49
CA THR A 22 3.29 -10.50 5.40
C THR A 22 2.39 -11.56 6.04
N SER A 23 1.86 -11.21 7.21
CA SER A 23 0.88 -12.00 7.95
C SER A 23 0.07 -11.07 8.86
N SER A 24 -0.46 -10.01 8.29
CA SER A 24 -1.02 -8.87 9.03
C SER A 24 -2.37 -9.16 9.69
N GLY A 25 -3.00 -10.29 9.36
CA GLY A 25 -4.36 -10.60 9.82
C GLY A 25 -5.44 -9.79 9.10
N ALA A 26 -5.06 -9.00 8.09
CA ALA A 26 -5.93 -8.29 7.16
C ALA A 26 -5.57 -8.64 5.71
N ASN A 27 -6.21 -7.99 4.74
CA ASN A 27 -5.84 -8.12 3.34
C ASN A 27 -4.64 -7.22 3.02
N ASP A 28 -3.56 -7.85 2.58
CA ASP A 28 -2.41 -7.20 1.96
C ASP A 28 -2.46 -7.47 0.45
N THR A 29 -2.66 -6.43 -0.36
CA THR A 29 -2.99 -6.55 -1.78
C THR A 29 -2.22 -5.54 -2.64
N HIS A 30 -2.34 -5.69 -3.97
CA HIS A 30 -1.82 -4.74 -4.96
C HIS A 30 -0.32 -4.44 -4.83
N ALA A 31 0.47 -5.47 -4.49
CA ALA A 31 1.91 -5.31 -4.35
C ALA A 31 2.60 -5.00 -5.69
N VAL A 32 3.53 -4.06 -5.66
CA VAL A 32 4.38 -3.67 -6.80
C VAL A 32 5.82 -3.52 -6.33
N TRP A 33 6.76 -3.86 -7.23
CA TRP A 33 8.17 -3.59 -7.03
C TRP A 33 8.49 -2.14 -7.36
N THR A 34 9.33 -1.52 -6.54
CA THR A 34 9.98 -0.25 -6.82
C THR A 34 11.28 -0.49 -7.61
N GLY A 35 11.80 0.56 -8.25
CA GLY A 35 13.08 0.46 -8.98
C GLY A 35 14.30 0.17 -8.08
N ASP A 36 14.20 0.47 -6.78
CA ASP A 36 15.26 0.23 -5.81
C ASP A 36 15.24 -1.21 -5.24
N GLY A 37 14.23 -2.01 -5.62
CA GLY A 37 14.07 -3.38 -5.13
C GLY A 37 13.24 -3.51 -3.86
N ASP A 38 12.59 -2.43 -3.41
CA ASP A 38 11.59 -2.49 -2.34
C ASP A 38 10.21 -2.84 -2.90
N ILE A 39 9.28 -3.23 -2.02
CA ILE A 39 7.91 -3.59 -2.36
C ILE A 39 6.95 -2.58 -1.73
N ALA A 40 6.12 -1.95 -2.55
CA ALA A 40 4.98 -1.16 -2.10
C ALA A 40 3.70 -2.00 -2.19
N TYR A 41 2.85 -1.97 -1.18
CA TYR A 41 1.60 -2.73 -1.15
C TYR A 41 0.53 -2.03 -0.32
N LEU A 42 -0.73 -2.36 -0.56
CA LEU A 42 -1.85 -1.90 0.24
C LEU A 42 -2.08 -2.88 1.39
N SER A 43 -2.24 -2.36 2.61
CA SER A 43 -2.51 -3.17 3.80
C SER A 43 -3.71 -2.67 4.58
N GLY A 44 -4.67 -3.56 4.83
CA GLY A 44 -5.79 -3.32 5.74
C GLY A 44 -5.47 -3.52 7.22
N MET A 45 -4.20 -3.75 7.60
CA MET A 45 -3.78 -4.09 8.96
C MET A 45 -4.27 -3.10 10.03
N TYR A 46 -4.38 -1.82 9.67
CA TYR A 46 -4.80 -0.75 10.56
C TYR A 46 -6.32 -0.50 10.56
N GLY A 47 -7.08 -1.39 9.92
CA GLY A 47 -8.54 -1.33 9.83
C GLY A 47 -9.06 -0.16 8.99
N PHE A 48 -10.38 0.01 8.99
CA PHE A 48 -10.99 1.19 8.40
C PHE A 48 -10.68 2.42 9.25
N ARG A 49 -10.26 3.51 8.62
CA ARG A 49 -10.06 4.81 9.27
C ARG A 49 -11.32 5.68 9.13
N HIS A 50 -11.16 6.99 8.97
CA HIS A 50 -12.25 7.98 9.01
C HIS A 50 -13.39 7.73 7.99
N GLU A 51 -13.15 6.98 6.91
CA GLU A 51 -14.17 6.69 5.89
C GLU A 51 -15.19 5.61 6.30
N CYS A 52 -14.92 4.76 7.31
CA CYS A 52 -15.86 3.70 7.70
C CYS A 52 -17.21 4.23 8.18
N ALA A 53 -17.21 5.44 8.74
CA ALA A 53 -18.42 6.07 9.26
C ALA A 53 -19.31 6.67 8.16
N LEU A 54 -18.85 6.70 6.91
CA LEU A 54 -19.52 7.37 5.81
C LEU A 54 -20.16 6.41 4.80
N ILE A 55 -19.78 5.12 4.79
CA ILE A 55 -20.30 4.14 3.82
C ILE A 55 -20.57 2.78 4.46
N ASP A 56 -21.85 2.39 4.51
CA ASP A 56 -22.36 1.16 5.14
C ASP A 56 -21.97 -0.16 4.41
N ASN A 57 -21.38 -0.09 3.21
CA ASN A 57 -21.21 -1.27 2.35
C ASN A 57 -19.92 -1.24 1.49
N THR A 58 -18.78 -0.95 2.10
CA THR A 58 -17.48 -1.04 1.41
C THR A 58 -17.01 -2.50 1.38
N PHE A 59 -16.79 -3.03 0.18
CA PHE A 59 -16.40 -4.43 -0.03
C PHE A 59 -14.97 -4.75 0.46
N GLN A 60 -14.15 -3.72 0.74
CA GLN A 60 -12.76 -3.87 1.17
C GLN A 60 -12.41 -2.82 2.23
N PRO A 61 -11.67 -3.19 3.30
CA PRO A 61 -11.05 -2.22 4.19
C PRO A 61 -10.08 -1.33 3.42
N TYR A 62 -10.25 -0.02 3.57
CA TYR A 62 -9.35 1.00 3.02
C TYR A 62 -7.92 0.71 3.51
N GLY A 63 -7.08 0.25 2.58
CA GLY A 63 -5.70 -0.14 2.87
C GLY A 63 -4.78 1.08 2.82
N GLN A 64 -3.77 1.10 3.69
CA GLN A 64 -2.71 2.11 3.64
C GLN A 64 -1.58 1.59 2.76
N ILE A 65 -0.94 2.49 1.99
CA ILE A 65 0.26 2.11 1.25
C ILE A 65 1.41 1.97 2.25
N ILE A 66 1.94 0.75 2.32
CA ILE A 66 3.13 0.39 3.08
C ILE A 66 4.24 0.05 2.09
N VAL A 67 5.47 0.43 2.42
CA VAL A 67 6.68 -0.05 1.76
C VAL A 67 7.46 -0.96 2.69
N MET A 68 8.05 -2.00 2.14
CA MET A 68 8.96 -2.89 2.84
C MET A 68 10.10 -3.31 1.92
N ASN A 69 11.20 -3.76 2.51
CA ASN A 69 12.29 -4.38 1.77
C ASN A 69 11.81 -5.67 1.07
N ALA A 70 12.55 -6.11 0.04
CA ALA A 70 12.31 -7.37 -0.67
C ALA A 70 12.20 -8.62 0.22
N ASP A 71 12.88 -8.61 1.37
CA ASP A 71 12.89 -9.71 2.36
C ASP A 71 11.72 -9.61 3.38
N GLY A 72 10.85 -8.61 3.23
CA GLY A 72 9.72 -8.34 4.11
C GLY A 72 10.09 -7.56 5.39
N SER A 73 11.33 -7.15 5.57
CA SER A 73 11.75 -6.29 6.70
C SER A 73 11.46 -4.81 6.44
N ASN A 74 11.66 -3.97 7.47
CA ASN A 74 11.51 -2.51 7.40
C ASN A 74 10.17 -2.01 6.84
N LYS A 75 9.06 -2.63 7.27
CA LYS A 75 7.71 -2.19 6.91
C LYS A 75 7.47 -0.76 7.43
N MET A 76 7.21 0.17 6.52
CA MET A 76 6.96 1.57 6.81
C MET A 76 5.72 2.06 6.07
N MET A 77 4.88 2.84 6.75
CA MET A 77 3.73 3.49 6.13
C MET A 77 4.22 4.67 5.28
N LEU A 78 3.89 4.69 3.99
CA LEU A 78 4.26 5.79 3.10
C LEU A 78 3.28 6.96 3.17
N ILE A 79 1.99 6.66 3.26
CA ILE A 79 0.93 7.66 3.23
C ILE A 79 -0.08 7.38 4.33
N ASN A 80 -0.55 8.48 4.91
CA ASN A 80 -1.45 8.49 6.05
C ASN A 80 -2.56 9.50 5.76
N SER A 81 -3.23 9.36 4.62
CA SER A 81 -4.29 10.27 4.20
C SER A 81 -5.62 9.91 4.89
N MET A 82 -6.61 10.80 4.73
CA MET A 82 -7.96 10.61 5.25
C MET A 82 -8.90 9.90 4.25
N TRP A 83 -8.43 9.68 3.03
CA TRP A 83 -9.20 9.11 1.91
C TRP A 83 -8.55 7.84 1.38
N GLU A 84 -9.27 7.06 0.56
CA GLU A 84 -8.70 5.94 -0.17
C GLU A 84 -7.51 6.34 -1.03
N ASP A 85 -6.36 5.73 -0.77
CA ASP A 85 -5.25 5.73 -1.70
C ASP A 85 -5.32 4.44 -2.55
N SER A 86 -5.42 4.62 -3.86
CA SER A 86 -5.55 3.51 -4.81
C SER A 86 -4.24 2.71 -4.97
N MET A 87 -4.23 1.77 -5.92
CA MET A 87 -3.09 0.89 -6.21
C MET A 87 -1.76 1.68 -6.38
N PRO A 88 -0.71 1.35 -5.61
CA PRO A 88 0.61 1.94 -5.84
C PRO A 88 1.11 1.56 -7.24
N LEU A 89 1.72 2.52 -7.92
CA LEU A 89 2.43 2.29 -9.18
C LEU A 89 3.80 2.96 -9.10
N TYR A 90 4.85 2.17 -9.33
CA TYR A 90 6.19 2.72 -9.52
C TYR A 90 6.34 3.25 -10.94
N VAL A 91 6.71 4.53 -11.07
CA VAL A 91 7.04 5.17 -12.35
C VAL A 91 8.44 5.77 -12.25
N PRO A 92 9.39 5.34 -13.09
CA PRO A 92 10.72 5.95 -13.11
C PRO A 92 10.64 7.44 -13.47
N ASN A 93 11.51 8.26 -12.86
CA ASN A 93 11.49 9.72 -13.03
C ASN A 93 11.63 10.18 -14.50
N GLU A 94 12.29 9.40 -15.35
CA GLU A 94 12.43 9.69 -16.79
C GLU A 94 11.10 9.71 -17.57
N PHE A 95 10.02 9.15 -16.99
CA PHE A 95 8.69 9.12 -17.58
C PHE A 95 7.72 10.15 -16.98
N LEU A 96 8.11 10.87 -15.92
CA LEU A 96 7.29 11.92 -15.30
C LEU A 96 7.52 13.27 -16.00
N ILE A 97 6.66 13.61 -16.96
CA ILE A 97 6.79 14.84 -17.77
C ILE A 97 5.94 16.01 -17.23
N CYS A 98 5.15 15.82 -16.17
CA CYS A 98 4.46 16.91 -15.47
C CYS A 98 4.03 16.47 -14.07
N TRP A 99 4.37 17.22 -13.03
CA TRP A 99 3.86 17.00 -11.67
C TRP A 99 2.63 17.88 -11.45
N VAL A 100 1.50 17.27 -11.07
CA VAL A 100 0.38 17.99 -10.46
C VAL A 100 0.58 17.89 -8.95
N ALA A 101 1.16 18.93 -8.35
CA ALA A 101 1.10 19.11 -6.92
C ALA A 101 -0.21 19.87 -6.60
N THR A 102 -1.03 19.33 -5.71
CA THR A 102 -2.08 20.13 -5.09
C THR A 102 -1.40 21.23 -4.26
N PRO A 103 -1.77 22.51 -4.41
CA PRO A 103 -1.24 23.55 -3.56
C PRO A 103 -1.59 23.22 -2.10
N LYS A 104 -0.66 23.43 -1.18
CA LYS A 104 -0.94 23.41 0.27
C LYS A 104 -2.10 24.39 0.53
N GLU A 105 -3.16 23.93 1.18
CA GLU A 105 -4.13 24.84 1.78
C GLU A 105 -3.38 25.67 2.82
N GLU A 106 -3.32 26.99 2.60
CA GLU A 106 -2.98 27.95 3.65
C GLU A 106 -4.23 28.10 4.53
N GLU A 107 -4.10 27.77 5.82
CA GLU A 107 -5.09 28.12 6.82
C GLU A 107 -5.26 29.65 6.84
N CYS A 108 -6.47 30.13 6.57
CA CYS A 108 -6.87 31.50 6.89
C CYS A 108 -7.03 31.59 8.40
N ASP A 109 -6.01 32.10 9.10
CA ASP A 109 -6.16 32.60 10.46
C ASP A 109 -7.25 33.69 10.47
N SER A 110 -8.29 33.48 11.28
CA SER A 110 -9.28 34.50 11.66
C SER A 110 -9.00 35.04 13.05
#